data_AF-A0A0C5VIY7-F1
#
_entry.id   AF-A0A0C5VIY7-F1
#
_cell.length_a   1.000
_cell.length_b   1.000
_cell.length_c   1.000
_cell.angle_alpha   90.00
_cell.angle_beta   90.00
_cell.angle_gamma   90.00
#
_symmetry.space_group_name_H-M   'P 1'
#
loop_
_entity.id
_entity.type
_entity.pdbx_description
1 polymer ?
#
loop_
_entity_poly.entity_id
_entity_poly.type
_entity_poly.pdbx_seq_one_letter_code
_entity_poly.pdbx_strand_id
1 'polypeptide(L)' 'MAAIAWSWAACTKIGLAAEILFHPDGYKGGSKNYIEAFSTRGGFGHPLLAYWQMCRPDEYPTMEKWLRD' A
#
# COMPACT_ATOMS: atom_id res chain seq x y z
N MET A 1 -4.13 1.79 -8.81
CA MET A 1 -2.80 1.40 -8.31
C MET A 1 -2.37 2.25 -7.10
N ALA A 2 -2.29 3.58 -7.20
CA ALA A 2 -1.93 4.40 -6.03
C ALA A 2 -2.90 4.29 -4.85
N ALA A 3 -4.21 4.11 -5.10
CA ALA A 3 -5.18 3.81 -4.05
C ALA A 3 -4.87 2.51 -3.30
N ILE A 4 -4.35 1.47 -3.97
CA ILE A 4 -3.95 0.22 -3.32
C ILE A 4 -2.73 0.44 -2.43
N ALA A 5 -1.72 1.19 -2.89
CA ALA A 5 -0.57 1.57 -2.06
C ALA A 5 -1.00 2.39 -0.84
N TRP A 6 -1.91 3.34 -1.03
CA TRP A 6 -2.45 4.13 0.07
C TRP A 6 -3.17 3.24 1.09
N SER A 7 -4.01 2.30 0.63
CA SER A 7 -4.71 1.36 1.51
C SER A 7 -3.74 0.43 2.24
N TRP A 8 -2.68 -0.04 1.58
CA TRP A 8 -1.62 -0.82 2.23
C TRP A 8 -0.93 -0.04 3.34
N ALA A 9 -0.55 1.21 3.06
CA ALA A 9 0.03 2.09 4.06
C ALA A 9 -0.93 2.33 5.24
N ALA A 10 -2.22 2.57 4.97
CA ALA A 10 -3.23 2.74 6.00
C ALA A 10 -3.37 1.49 6.87
N CYS A 11 -3.44 0.30 6.26
CA CYS A 11 -3.52 -0.98 6.98
C CYS A 11 -2.29 -1.18 7.87
N THR A 12 -1.09 -0.93 7.34
CA THR A 12 0.17 -1.01 8.10
C THR A 12 0.16 -0.06 9.29
N LYS A 13 -0.30 1.19 9.10
CA LYS A 13 -0.34 2.21 10.15
C LYS A 13 -1.26 1.84 11.32
N ILE A 14 -2.40 1.20 11.04
CA ILE A 14 -3.40 0.83 12.06
C ILE A 14 -3.26 -0.63 12.54
N GLY A 15 -2.28 -1.38 12.02
CA GLY A 15 -2.07 -2.79 12.37
C GLY A 15 -3.16 -3.73 11.84
N LEU A 16 -3.81 -3.38 10.72
CA LEU A 16 -4.80 -4.25 10.08
C LEU A 16 -4.09 -5.35 9.27
N ALA A 17 -4.60 -6.57 9.37
CA ALA A 17 -4.06 -7.72 8.64
C ALA A 17 -4.12 -7.51 7.12
N ALA A 18 -3.05 -7.89 6.42
CA ALA A 18 -2.91 -7.73 4.97
C ALA A 18 -4.00 -8.49 4.18
N GLU A 19 -4.47 -9.61 4.72
CA GLU A 19 -5.52 -10.46 4.18
C GLU A 19 -6.89 -9.79 4.22
N ILE A 20 -7.09 -8.77 5.07
CA ILE A 20 -8.32 -7.99 5.07
C ILE A 20 -8.34 -7.03 3.86
N LEU A 21 -7.19 -6.42 3.55
CA LEU A 21 -7.04 -5.59 2.36
C LEU A 21 -7.05 -6.43 1.07
N PHE A 22 -6.32 -7.55 1.08
CA PHE A 22 -6.20 -8.48 -0.02
C PHE A 22 -6.84 -9.82 0.38
N HIS A 23 -8.18 -9.86 0.34
CA HIS A 23 -8.96 -11.06 0.67
C HIS A 23 -8.42 -12.31 -0.06
N PRO A 24 -8.34 -13.50 0.56
CA PRO A 24 -7.84 -14.71 -0.12
C PRO A 24 -8.50 -14.99 -1.47
N ASP A 25 -9.83 -14.84 -1.55
CA ASP A 25 -10.62 -14.94 -2.80
C ASP A 25 -10.76 -13.60 -3.55
N GLY A 26 -9.87 -12.66 -3.26
CA GLY A 26 -9.80 -11.35 -3.89
C GLY A 26 -9.42 -11.44 -5.36
N TYR A 27 -9.16 -10.28 -5.97
CA TYR A 27 -9.05 -10.13 -7.42
C TYR A 27 -8.28 -11.26 -8.13
N LYS A 28 -9.02 -12.10 -8.85
CA LYS A 28 -8.52 -13.22 -9.66
C LYS A 28 -7.55 -14.17 -8.91
N GLY A 29 -7.70 -14.32 -7.59
CA GLY A 29 -6.82 -15.14 -6.76
C GLY A 29 -5.39 -14.58 -6.60
N GLY A 30 -5.15 -13.33 -7.01
CA GLY A 30 -3.82 -12.71 -7.01
C GLY A 30 -3.37 -12.17 -5.64
N SER A 31 -4.16 -12.34 -4.58
CA SER A 31 -3.95 -11.68 -3.29
C SER A 31 -2.59 -12.02 -2.66
N LYS A 32 -2.16 -13.28 -2.73
CA LYS A 32 -0.84 -13.70 -2.22
C LYS A 32 0.30 -12.94 -2.89
N ASN A 33 0.23 -12.77 -4.22
CA ASN A 33 1.24 -12.04 -4.98
C ASN A 33 1.28 -10.55 -4.60
N TYR A 34 0.13 -9.95 -4.29
CA TYR A 34 0.07 -8.56 -3.84
C TYR A 34 0.63 -8.40 -2.43
N ILE A 35 0.26 -9.27 -1.49
CA ILE A 35 0.82 -9.25 -0.13
C ILE A 35 2.35 -9.39 -0.20
N GLU A 36 2.87 -10.32 -0.99
CA GLU A 36 4.32 -10.50 -1.18
C GLU A 36 4.99 -9.26 -1.77
N ALA A 37 4.42 -8.69 -2.84
CA ALA A 37 4.97 -7.51 -3.50
C ALA A 37 5.06 -6.30 -2.56
N PHE A 38 4.01 -6.06 -1.75
CA PHE A 38 3.98 -4.96 -0.80
C PHE A 38 4.85 -5.20 0.44
N SER A 39 5.00 -6.46 0.88
CA SER A 39 5.82 -6.82 2.04
C SER A 39 7.34 -6.76 1.76
N THR A 40 7.77 -6.97 0.51
CA THR A 40 9.19 -7.10 0.17
C THR A 40 9.79 -5.91 -0.58
N ARG A 41 9.00 -5.22 -1.43
CA ARG A 41 9.52 -4.21 -2.37
C ARG A 41 8.80 -2.86 -2.30
N GLY A 42 7.98 -2.63 -1.27
CA GLY A 42 7.10 -1.45 -1.21
C GLY A 42 5.93 -1.49 -2.21
N GLY A 43 5.76 -2.59 -2.95
CA GLY A 43 4.67 -2.80 -3.89
C GLY A 43 4.64 -1.80 -5.05
N PHE A 44 3.44 -1.52 -5.56
CA PHE A 44 3.24 -0.68 -6.74
C PHE A 44 2.37 0.52 -6.45
N GLY A 45 2.54 1.60 -7.22
CA GLY A 45 1.70 2.80 -7.11
C GLY A 45 2.15 3.80 -6.03
N HIS A 46 3.08 3.45 -5.15
CA HIS A 46 3.67 4.39 -4.18
C HIS A 46 4.50 5.54 -4.81
N PRO A 47 5.13 5.42 -6.00
CA PRO A 47 5.80 6.57 -6.62
C PRO A 47 4.85 7.74 -6.89
N LEU A 48 3.56 7.46 -7.13
CA LEU A 48 2.55 8.49 -7.31
C LEU A 48 2.16 9.16 -5.98
N LEU A 49 2.18 8.41 -4.87
CA LEU A 49 2.02 8.98 -3.52
C LEU A 49 3.18 9.92 -3.18
N ALA A 50 4.40 9.52 -3.53
CA ALA A 50 5.57 10.38 -3.37
C ALA A 50 5.53 11.63 -4.25
N TYR A 51 5.06 11.49 -5.51
CA TYR A 51 4.84 12.63 -6.40
C TYR A 51 3.85 13.65 -5.80
N TRP A 52 2.81 13.18 -5.09
CA TRP A 52 1.87 14.03 -4.36
C TRP A 52 2.37 14.48 -2.98
N GLN A 53 3.66 14.27 -2.66
CA GLN A 53 4.26 14.65 -1.38
C GLN A 53 3.54 14.05 -0.16
N MET A 54 2.99 12.84 -0.33
CA MET A 54 2.27 12.14 0.75
C MET A 54 3.17 11.17 1.51
N CYS A 55 4.28 10.73 0.91
CA CYS A 55 5.32 9.90 1.54
C CYS A 55 6.66 10.12 0.83
N ARG A 56 7.76 9.69 1.46
CA ARG A 56 9.06 9.63 0.78
C ARG A 56 9.21 8.31 0.02
N PRO A 57 9.87 8.30 -1.16
CA PRO A 57 10.03 7.08 -1.96
C PRO A 57 10.69 5.91 -1.21
N ASP A 58 11.65 6.21 -0.35
CA ASP A 58 12.50 5.28 0.41
C ASP A 58 11.93 4.93 1.80
N GLU A 59 10.94 5.68 2.29
CA GLU A 59 10.32 5.46 3.60
C GLU A 59 8.91 4.83 3.51
N TYR A 60 8.39 4.59 2.30
CA TYR A 60 7.13 3.86 2.10
C TYR A 60 7.18 2.49 2.81
N PRO A 61 6.15 2.08 3.58
CA PRO A 61 4.77 2.60 3.62
C PRO A 61 4.49 3.72 4.64
N THR A 62 5.51 4.36 5.22
CA THR A 62 5.29 5.48 6.14
C THR A 62 4.77 6.70 5.39
N MET A 63 3.58 7.18 5.74
CA MET A 63 2.95 8.37 5.14
C MET A 63 3.24 9.62 5.98
N GLU A 64 3.64 10.70 5.32
CA GLU A 64 3.76 12.05 5.89
C GLU A 64 2.40 12.76 5.93
N LYS A 65 1.54 12.51 4.91
CA LYS A 65 0.18 13.03 4.80
C LYS A 65 -0.78 11.97 4.26
N TRP A 66 -2.02 11.99 4.71
CA TRP A 66 -3.03 11.00 4.30
C TRP A 66 -4.02 11.53 3.24
N LEU A 67 -4.16 12.85 3.13
CA LEU A 67 -4.98 13.53 2.14
C LEU A 67 -4.10 14.43 1.27
N ARG A 68 -4.56 14.71 0.06
CA ARG A 68 -3.96 15.74 -0.78
C ARG A 68 -4.59 17.08 -0.44
N ASP A 69 -3.76 18.11 -0.43
CA ASP A 69 -4.19 19.50 -0.34
C ASP A 69 -4.73 19.99 -1.71
#